data_AF-A0A2V6JMR8-F1
#
_entry.id   AF-A0A2V6JMR8-F1
#
_cell.length_a   1.000
_cell.length_b   1.000
_cell.length_c   1.000
_cell.angle_alpha   90.00
_cell.angle_beta   90.00
_cell.angle_gamma   90.00
#
_symmetry.space_group_name_H-M   'P 1'
#
loop_
_entity.id
_entity.type
_entity.pdbx_description
1 polymer ?
#
loop_
_entity_poly.entity_id
_entity_poly.type
_entity_poly.pdbx_seq_one_letter_code
_entity_poly.pdbx_strand_id
1 'polypeptide(L)'
;MVRLSERRAWLWGLLLIAFVFIAYAQVFHAGFIWDDESHLTRNPCIVGPLGLKEIWTSTQAVYYPLVLTTFWALHKFVGLNPLPYHILNVLMHAGSAVLLWRVLRQLGVRGAWLGAALWALHPVMVQSVAWVTELKNTQSCLFYLLSSYCFLNWEKQSQITQTRRVEVSLMFGLSLLCFVLATLSKPSVVMLPAVLALCVWWRRRRIQWRDAVALASFVAISALASAWTIWEQKFHARAVGPDWAQNWPERLIIAGRAIWFYLAKLFWPHPLIFIYPRWQLQPSQFTAYLPVLLAVMGLIALWFLPGKAGRALFFAGAYYVISLFPVLGFFSVYFFRYSFVSDHFQYLASMGPLALVAAAGSEGFNRLGVAESLGRSLAFLRVGLCTVVLLLLGILTW
;
A
#
# COMPACT_ATOMS: atom_id res chain seq x y z
N MET A 1 -33.66 1.89 -7.01
CA MET A 1 -32.59 0.88 -7.22
C MET A 1 -31.34 1.05 -6.33
N VAL A 2 -31.00 2.23 -5.81
CA VAL A 2 -29.77 2.45 -5.00
C VAL A 2 -29.77 1.71 -3.64
N ARG A 3 -30.92 1.61 -2.94
CA ARG A 3 -31.02 1.00 -1.59
C ARG A 3 -30.82 -0.53 -1.54
N LEU A 4 -31.06 -1.25 -2.64
CA LEU A 4 -30.85 -2.71 -2.70
C LEU A 4 -29.36 -3.07 -2.85
N SER A 5 -28.53 -2.16 -3.37
CA SER A 5 -27.09 -2.38 -3.57
C SER A 5 -26.27 -2.31 -2.27
N GLU A 6 -26.72 -1.54 -1.27
CA GLU A 6 -26.05 -1.45 0.03
C GLU A 6 -26.32 -2.69 0.90
N ARG A 7 -27.54 -3.23 0.86
CA ARG A 7 -27.92 -4.46 1.59
C ARG A 7 -27.13 -5.71 1.17
N ARG A 8 -26.52 -5.72 -0.02
CA ARG A 8 -25.65 -6.81 -0.51
C ARG A 8 -24.16 -6.46 -0.46
N ALA A 9 -23.77 -5.29 0.04
CA ALA A 9 -22.38 -4.88 0.09
C ALA A 9 -21.53 -5.73 1.06
N TRP A 10 -22.15 -6.32 2.08
CA TRP A 10 -21.46 -7.24 2.99
C TRP A 10 -21.12 -8.57 2.28
N LEU A 11 -22.00 -9.09 1.42
CA LEU A 11 -21.73 -10.29 0.61
C LEU A 11 -20.49 -10.10 -0.28
N TRP A 12 -20.40 -8.97 -0.98
CA TRP A 12 -19.21 -8.65 -1.79
C TRP A 12 -17.94 -8.48 -0.95
N GLY A 13 -18.06 -8.03 0.30
CA GLY A 13 -16.95 -8.00 1.24
C GLY A 13 -16.51 -9.42 1.62
N LEU A 14 -17.46 -10.29 1.98
CA LEU A 14 -17.19 -11.69 2.31
C LEU A 14 -16.59 -12.45 1.13
N LEU A 15 -17.08 -12.23 -0.09
CA LEU A 15 -16.52 -12.84 -1.30
C LEU A 15 -15.06 -12.42 -1.52
N LEU A 16 -14.74 -11.15 -1.32
CA LEU A 16 -13.36 -10.66 -1.44
C LEU A 16 -12.46 -11.28 -0.37
N ILE A 17 -12.93 -11.36 0.88
CA ILE A 17 -12.21 -12.04 1.96
C ILE A 17 -11.98 -13.51 1.59
N ALA A 18 -13.02 -14.23 1.15
CA ALA A 18 -12.92 -15.63 0.76
C ALA A 18 -11.89 -15.84 -0.36
N PHE A 19 -11.90 -15.02 -1.41
CA PHE A 19 -10.90 -15.10 -2.48
C PHE A 19 -9.48 -14.87 -1.99
N VAL A 20 -9.26 -13.92 -1.07
CA VAL A 20 -7.95 -13.71 -0.46
C VAL A 20 -7.53 -14.95 0.33
N PHE A 21 -8.37 -15.48 1.22
CA PHE A 21 -8.01 -16.67 2.01
C PHE A 21 -7.74 -17.91 1.14
N ILE A 22 -8.49 -18.10 0.05
CA ILE A 22 -8.26 -19.19 -0.90
C ILE A 22 -6.93 -18.98 -1.64
N ALA A 23 -6.67 -17.78 -2.15
CA ALA A 23 -5.46 -17.48 -2.90
C ALA A 23 -4.20 -17.60 -2.03
N TYR A 24 -4.26 -17.28 -0.74
CA TYR A 24 -3.11 -17.37 0.17
C TYR A 24 -3.09 -18.66 1.01
N ALA A 25 -3.87 -19.68 0.67
CA ALA A 25 -4.00 -20.88 1.49
C ALA A 25 -2.68 -21.62 1.75
N GLN A 26 -1.73 -21.60 0.80
CA GLN A 26 -0.43 -22.27 0.98
C GLN A 26 0.42 -21.63 2.09
N VAL A 27 0.19 -20.35 2.45
CA VAL A 27 0.89 -19.67 3.55
C VAL A 27 0.64 -20.41 4.88
N PHE A 28 -0.51 -21.06 5.06
CA PHE A 28 -0.86 -21.74 6.30
C PHE A 28 0.01 -22.98 6.59
N HIS A 29 0.77 -23.44 5.61
CA HIS A 29 1.76 -24.51 5.75
C HIS A 29 3.20 -23.99 5.81
N ALA A 30 3.42 -22.67 5.71
CA ALA A 30 4.74 -22.07 5.71
C ALA A 30 5.31 -21.89 7.12
N GLY A 31 6.65 -21.92 7.22
CA GLY A 31 7.39 -21.62 8.44
C GLY A 31 7.76 -20.13 8.57
N PHE A 32 8.62 -19.83 9.54
CA PHE A 32 9.29 -18.54 9.65
C PHE A 32 10.49 -18.48 8.69
N ILE A 33 10.75 -17.31 8.11
CA ILE A 33 11.84 -17.11 7.15
C ILE A 33 12.60 -15.79 7.42
N TRP A 34 13.84 -15.74 6.94
CA TRP A 34 14.65 -14.52 6.88
C TRP A 34 14.72 -13.76 8.22
N ASP A 35 14.21 -12.53 8.28
CA ASP A 35 14.29 -11.66 9.45
C ASP A 35 13.15 -11.86 10.46
N ASP A 36 12.29 -12.87 10.25
CA ASP A 36 11.39 -13.37 11.30
C ASP A 36 12.20 -13.78 12.54
N GLU A 37 13.46 -14.19 12.35
CA GLU A 37 14.39 -14.45 13.42
C GLU A 37 14.62 -13.22 14.31
N SER A 38 14.97 -12.07 13.73
CA SER A 38 15.31 -10.86 14.50
C SER A 38 14.07 -10.09 14.99
N HIS A 39 12.93 -10.22 14.31
CA HIS A 39 11.70 -9.53 14.69
C HIS A 39 10.80 -10.33 15.62
N LEU A 40 10.88 -11.66 15.57
CA LEU A 40 9.97 -12.55 16.31
C LEU A 40 10.72 -13.65 17.06
N THR A 41 11.29 -14.63 16.37
CA THR A 41 11.62 -15.93 17.00
C THR A 41 12.85 -15.89 17.91
N ARG A 42 13.75 -14.93 17.73
CA ARG A 42 14.90 -14.66 18.61
C ARG A 42 14.91 -13.23 19.15
N ASN A 43 13.81 -12.51 19.02
CA ASN A 43 13.72 -11.15 19.53
C ASN A 43 13.58 -11.17 21.07
N PRO A 44 14.53 -10.59 21.85
CA PRO A 44 14.47 -10.62 23.30
C PRO A 44 13.29 -9.84 23.91
N CYS A 45 12.67 -8.94 23.15
CA CYS A 45 11.44 -8.26 23.56
C CYS A 45 10.20 -9.15 23.43
N ILE A 46 10.24 -10.18 22.56
CA ILE A 46 9.10 -11.06 22.28
C ILE A 46 9.19 -12.37 23.06
N VAL A 47 10.34 -13.04 22.95
CA VAL A 47 10.59 -14.37 23.55
C VAL A 47 11.43 -14.27 24.83
N GLY A 48 12.17 -13.18 24.99
CA GLY A 48 13.10 -12.96 26.10
C GLY A 48 12.55 -12.09 27.25
N PRO A 49 13.44 -11.60 28.13
CA PRO A 49 13.04 -10.92 29.36
C PRO A 49 12.67 -9.44 29.18
N LEU A 50 12.93 -8.84 28.01
CA LEU A 50 12.79 -7.38 27.80
C LEU A 50 11.32 -6.93 27.75
N GLY A 51 10.47 -7.69 27.06
CA GLY A 51 9.02 -7.46 27.03
C GLY A 51 8.55 -6.12 26.43
N LEU A 52 7.29 -5.76 26.70
CA LEU A 52 6.60 -4.64 26.06
C LEU A 52 7.23 -3.27 26.33
N LYS A 53 7.76 -3.02 27.54
CA LYS A 53 8.38 -1.72 27.86
C LYS A 53 9.52 -1.40 26.88
N GLU A 54 10.41 -2.37 26.70
CA GLU A 54 11.60 -2.21 25.85
C GLU A 54 11.25 -2.05 24.37
N ILE A 55 10.12 -2.60 23.89
CA ILE A 55 9.61 -2.34 22.53
C ILE A 55 9.41 -0.83 22.28
N TRP A 56 8.98 -0.08 23.29
CA TRP A 56 8.61 1.33 23.16
C TRP A 56 9.67 2.30 23.67
N THR A 57 10.55 1.88 24.58
CA THR A 57 11.51 2.77 25.23
C THR A 57 12.96 2.52 24.85
N SER A 58 13.26 1.38 24.24
CA SER A 58 14.63 0.93 24.02
C SER A 58 15.01 0.87 22.56
N THR A 59 16.29 1.05 22.31
CA THR A 59 16.86 1.00 20.97
C THR A 59 17.39 -0.39 20.60
N GLN A 60 17.21 -1.37 21.51
CA GLN A 60 17.57 -2.76 21.26
C GLN A 60 16.59 -3.52 20.36
N ALA A 61 15.41 -2.95 20.10
CA ALA A 61 14.41 -3.50 19.19
C ALA A 61 14.56 -2.92 17.77
N VAL A 62 14.36 -3.75 16.74
CA VAL A 62 14.18 -3.23 15.37
C VAL A 62 12.90 -2.39 15.34
N TYR A 63 13.02 -1.10 15.01
CA TYR A 63 11.97 -0.13 15.33
C TYR A 63 10.70 -0.27 14.46
N TYR A 64 9.79 -1.15 14.90
CA TYR A 64 8.40 -1.27 14.44
C TYR A 64 7.50 -1.50 15.66
N PRO A 65 7.35 -0.51 16.56
CA PRO A 65 6.85 -0.73 17.92
C PRO A 65 5.43 -1.32 17.96
N LEU A 66 4.54 -0.93 17.04
CA LEU A 66 3.20 -1.52 17.00
C LEU A 66 3.20 -2.95 16.48
N VAL A 67 4.03 -3.27 15.49
CA VAL A 67 4.16 -4.65 14.96
C VAL A 67 4.76 -5.57 16.02
N LEU A 68 5.81 -5.12 16.71
CA LEU A 68 6.41 -5.86 17.81
C LEU A 68 5.44 -6.02 18.97
N THR A 69 4.61 -5.02 19.27
CA THR A 69 3.53 -5.14 20.27
C THR A 69 2.52 -6.23 19.85
N THR A 70 2.15 -6.28 18.57
CA THR A 70 1.27 -7.32 18.03
C THR A 70 1.91 -8.71 18.15
N PHE A 71 3.18 -8.85 17.78
CA PHE A 71 3.93 -10.10 17.95
C PHE A 71 4.07 -10.52 19.42
N TRP A 72 4.36 -9.58 20.31
CA TRP A 72 4.47 -9.84 21.75
C TRP A 72 3.14 -10.34 22.33
N ALA A 73 2.03 -9.69 21.95
CA ALA A 73 0.71 -10.11 22.38
C ALA A 73 0.37 -11.50 21.82
N LEU A 74 0.57 -11.73 20.51
CA LEU A 74 0.25 -13.00 19.86
C LEU A 74 1.09 -14.14 20.44
N HIS A 75 2.40 -13.93 20.61
CA HIS A 75 3.33 -14.91 21.18
C HIS A 75 2.89 -15.41 22.56
N LYS A 76 2.31 -14.54 23.40
CA LYS A 76 1.79 -14.97 24.72
C LYS A 76 0.65 -15.98 24.63
N PHE A 77 -0.13 -15.97 23.56
CA PHE A 77 -1.26 -16.87 23.39
C PHE A 77 -0.91 -18.13 22.59
N VAL A 78 0.00 -18.03 21.62
CA VAL A 78 0.24 -19.10 20.63
C VAL A 78 1.69 -19.57 20.55
N GLY A 79 2.60 -18.96 21.33
CA GLY A 79 4.03 -19.26 21.27
C GLY A 79 4.62 -19.04 19.88
N LEU A 80 5.59 -19.87 19.50
CA LEU A 80 6.24 -19.86 18.18
C LEU A 80 5.56 -20.80 17.17
N ASN A 81 4.26 -20.99 17.26
CA ASN A 81 3.50 -21.64 16.18
C ASN A 81 3.35 -20.65 15.01
N PRO A 82 3.87 -20.92 13.79
CA PRO A 82 3.80 -19.97 12.67
C PRO A 82 2.39 -19.72 12.15
N LEU A 83 1.47 -20.69 12.26
CA LEU A 83 0.15 -20.63 11.64
C LEU A 83 -0.67 -19.39 12.05
N PRO A 84 -0.83 -19.03 13.34
CA PRO A 84 -1.56 -17.83 13.73
C PRO A 84 -0.97 -16.51 13.22
N TYR A 85 0.37 -16.42 13.07
CA TYR A 85 1.02 -15.23 12.54
C TYR A 85 0.72 -15.06 11.04
N HIS A 86 0.75 -16.16 10.28
CA HIS A 86 0.37 -16.18 8.88
C HIS A 86 -1.11 -15.84 8.68
N ILE A 87 -2.00 -16.43 9.49
CA ILE A 87 -3.44 -16.08 9.48
C ILE A 87 -3.63 -14.58 9.74
N LEU A 88 -2.90 -14.00 10.68
CA LEU A 88 -2.99 -12.58 10.98
C LEU A 88 -2.59 -11.71 9.78
N ASN A 89 -1.50 -12.04 9.08
CA ASN A 89 -1.10 -11.31 7.87
C ASN A 89 -2.17 -11.37 6.77
N VAL A 90 -2.70 -12.57 6.50
CA VAL A 90 -3.76 -12.77 5.50
C VAL A 90 -5.02 -12.02 5.91
N LEU A 91 -5.38 -12.00 7.19
CA LEU A 91 -6.52 -11.26 7.72
C LEU A 91 -6.36 -9.75 7.56
N MET A 92 -5.17 -9.21 7.90
CA MET A 92 -4.85 -7.80 7.72
C MET A 92 -4.89 -7.39 6.24
N HIS A 93 -4.39 -8.25 5.35
CA HIS A 93 -4.46 -8.05 3.91
C HIS A 93 -5.90 -8.09 3.37
N ALA A 94 -6.71 -9.06 3.80
CA ALA A 94 -8.13 -9.16 3.42
C ALA A 94 -8.94 -7.96 3.90
N GLY A 95 -8.72 -7.51 5.15
CA GLY A 95 -9.31 -6.28 5.68
C GLY A 95 -8.89 -5.05 4.87
N SER A 96 -7.62 -4.96 4.49
CA SER A 96 -7.10 -3.90 3.63
C SER A 96 -7.77 -3.92 2.25
N ALA A 97 -7.98 -5.09 1.63
CA ALA A 97 -8.67 -5.22 0.35
C ALA A 97 -10.11 -4.68 0.44
N VAL A 98 -10.84 -5.02 1.51
CA VAL A 98 -12.20 -4.49 1.74
C VAL A 98 -12.17 -2.98 1.92
N LEU A 99 -11.23 -2.43 2.69
CA LEU A 99 -11.11 -0.98 2.88
C LEU A 99 -10.71 -0.25 1.60
N LEU A 100 -9.80 -0.81 0.81
CA LEU A 100 -9.41 -0.27 -0.49
C LEU A 100 -10.63 -0.18 -1.40
N TRP A 101 -11.46 -1.23 -1.45
CA TRP A 101 -12.73 -1.19 -2.17
C TRP A 101 -13.63 -0.03 -1.68
N ARG A 102 -13.74 0.18 -0.37
CA ARG A 102 -14.55 1.27 0.20
C ARG A 102 -14.00 2.65 -0.15
N VAL A 103 -12.68 2.85 -0.07
CA VAL A 103 -12.00 4.09 -0.47
C VAL A 103 -12.17 4.36 -1.96
N LEU A 104 -11.96 3.36 -2.81
CA LEU A 104 -12.18 3.47 -4.27
C LEU A 104 -13.64 3.84 -4.59
N ARG A 105 -14.62 3.26 -3.88
CA ARG A 105 -16.03 3.67 -4.01
C ARG A 105 -16.27 5.11 -3.55
N GLN A 106 -15.68 5.53 -2.44
CA GLN A 106 -15.74 6.91 -1.96
C GLN A 106 -15.13 7.92 -2.96
N LEU A 107 -14.13 7.49 -3.74
CA LEU A 107 -13.52 8.29 -4.81
C LEU A 107 -14.30 8.20 -6.14
N GLY A 108 -15.37 7.42 -6.21
CA GLY A 108 -16.19 7.27 -7.42
C GLY A 108 -15.49 6.50 -8.54
N VAL A 109 -14.53 5.63 -8.20
CA VAL A 109 -13.82 4.77 -9.15
C VAL A 109 -14.78 3.69 -9.67
N ARG A 110 -14.94 3.61 -10.99
CA ARG A 110 -15.70 2.54 -11.64
C ARG A 110 -14.93 1.23 -11.48
N GLY A 111 -15.63 0.13 -11.20
CA GLY A 111 -14.97 -1.16 -10.94
C GLY A 111 -14.20 -1.21 -9.62
N ALA A 112 -14.53 -0.38 -8.62
CA ALA A 112 -13.82 -0.32 -7.34
C ALA A 112 -13.60 -1.69 -6.65
N TRP A 113 -14.58 -2.61 -6.74
CA TRP A 113 -14.42 -3.96 -6.18
C TRP A 113 -13.36 -4.75 -6.94
N LEU A 114 -13.41 -4.70 -8.27
CA LEU A 114 -12.41 -5.34 -9.14
C LEU A 114 -11.01 -4.74 -8.91
N GLY A 115 -10.90 -3.42 -8.74
CA GLY A 115 -9.61 -2.78 -8.44
C GLY A 115 -8.98 -3.28 -7.14
N ALA A 116 -9.80 -3.45 -6.10
CA ALA A 116 -9.34 -4.03 -4.84
C ALA A 116 -9.01 -5.52 -4.96
N ALA A 117 -9.80 -6.28 -5.72
CA ALA A 117 -9.56 -7.70 -5.97
C ALA A 117 -8.28 -7.94 -6.79
N LEU A 118 -8.06 -7.15 -7.86
CA LEU A 118 -6.82 -7.19 -8.65
C LEU A 118 -5.61 -6.90 -7.78
N TRP A 119 -5.69 -5.89 -6.90
CA TRP A 119 -4.61 -5.58 -5.95
C TRP A 119 -4.37 -6.73 -4.97
N ALA A 120 -5.42 -7.24 -4.33
CA ALA A 120 -5.28 -8.25 -3.29
C ALA A 120 -4.80 -9.62 -3.80
N LEU A 121 -5.17 -9.98 -5.03
CA LEU A 121 -4.79 -11.27 -5.62
C LEU A 121 -3.52 -11.18 -6.49
N HIS A 122 -2.91 -10.00 -6.63
CA HIS A 122 -1.73 -9.84 -7.48
C HIS A 122 -0.52 -10.58 -6.90
N PRO A 123 0.24 -11.38 -7.68
CA PRO A 123 1.38 -12.16 -7.18
C PRO A 123 2.47 -11.35 -6.46
N VAL A 124 2.68 -10.10 -6.85
CA VAL A 124 3.65 -9.20 -6.16
C VAL A 124 3.31 -8.96 -4.68
N MET A 125 2.07 -9.20 -4.24
CA MET A 125 1.67 -9.04 -2.85
C MET A 125 2.18 -10.18 -1.95
N VAL A 126 2.55 -11.33 -2.53
CA VAL A 126 2.99 -12.54 -1.79
C VAL A 126 4.06 -12.22 -0.78
N GLN A 127 5.08 -11.45 -1.15
CA GLN A 127 6.16 -11.14 -0.23
C GLN A 127 5.69 -10.33 0.99
N SER A 128 4.63 -9.52 0.85
CA SER A 128 4.04 -8.81 2.00
C SER A 128 3.08 -9.66 2.83
N VAL A 129 2.42 -10.64 2.21
CA VAL A 129 1.35 -11.43 2.86
C VAL A 129 1.91 -12.71 3.49
N ALA A 130 2.82 -13.39 2.81
CA ALA A 130 3.36 -14.69 3.21
C ALA A 130 4.53 -14.61 4.19
N TRP A 131 5.24 -13.48 4.26
CA TRP A 131 6.37 -13.29 5.17
C TRP A 131 5.89 -12.69 6.49
N VAL A 132 6.08 -13.39 7.62
CA VAL A 132 5.50 -12.99 8.91
C VAL A 132 5.88 -11.57 9.30
N THR A 133 7.15 -11.22 9.20
CA THR A 133 7.65 -9.87 9.55
C THR A 133 7.09 -8.77 8.67
N GLU A 134 6.59 -9.08 7.47
CA GLU A 134 5.82 -8.15 6.64
C GLU A 134 4.40 -7.86 7.16
N LEU A 135 4.06 -8.32 8.38
CA LEU A 135 2.98 -7.71 9.17
C LEU A 135 3.10 -6.18 9.20
N LYS A 136 4.33 -5.64 9.19
CA LYS A 136 4.56 -4.19 9.04
C LYS A 136 3.88 -3.60 7.80
N ASN A 137 3.82 -4.31 6.67
CA ASN A 137 3.07 -3.87 5.49
C ASN A 137 1.57 -4.08 5.64
N THR A 138 1.11 -5.28 6.01
CA THR A 138 -0.32 -5.59 6.02
C THR A 138 -1.07 -4.80 7.12
N GLN A 139 -0.48 -4.67 8.30
CA GLN A 139 -1.01 -3.90 9.43
C GLN A 139 -0.99 -2.39 9.14
N SER A 140 0.13 -1.84 8.66
CA SER A 140 0.21 -0.40 8.33
C SER A 140 -0.76 -0.03 7.21
N CYS A 141 -0.96 -0.91 6.23
CA CYS A 141 -1.91 -0.73 5.14
C CYS A 141 -3.36 -0.67 5.63
N LEU A 142 -3.75 -1.55 6.55
CA LEU A 142 -5.09 -1.54 7.15
C LEU A 142 -5.36 -0.17 7.79
N PHE A 143 -4.43 0.30 8.65
CA PHE A 143 -4.55 1.58 9.33
C PHE A 143 -4.47 2.78 8.37
N TYR A 144 -3.62 2.71 7.34
CA TYR A 144 -3.51 3.72 6.30
C TYR A 144 -4.83 3.89 5.52
N LEU A 145 -5.49 2.78 5.17
CA LEU A 145 -6.77 2.79 4.46
C LEU A 145 -7.93 3.19 5.38
N LEU A 146 -7.92 2.78 6.66
CA LEU A 146 -8.87 3.29 7.67
C LEU A 146 -8.75 4.81 7.82
N SER A 147 -7.51 5.31 7.94
CA SER A 147 -7.25 6.74 8.03
C SER A 147 -7.79 7.48 6.81
N SER A 148 -7.52 6.97 5.60
CA SER A 148 -8.04 7.50 4.35
C SER A 148 -9.58 7.47 4.29
N TYR A 149 -10.20 6.36 4.66
CA TYR A 149 -11.64 6.20 4.66
C TYR A 149 -12.34 7.18 5.61
N CYS A 150 -11.83 7.33 6.83
CA CYS A 150 -12.33 8.26 7.84
C CYS A 150 -12.12 9.72 7.40
N PHE A 151 -10.95 10.07 6.87
CA PHE A 151 -10.68 11.41 6.34
C PHE A 151 -11.65 11.78 5.22
N LEU A 152 -11.87 10.87 4.27
CA LEU A 152 -12.78 11.11 3.13
C LEU A 152 -14.25 11.20 3.55
N ASN A 153 -14.66 10.53 4.62
CA ASN A 153 -15.99 10.69 5.21
C ASN A 153 -16.11 12.02 5.94
N TRP A 154 -15.13 12.37 6.76
CA TRP A 154 -15.06 13.66 7.43
C TRP A 154 -15.12 14.82 6.43
N GLU A 155 -14.29 14.78 5.38
CA GLU A 155 -14.21 15.81 4.35
C GLU A 155 -15.56 15.99 3.64
N LYS A 156 -16.27 14.89 3.34
CA LYS A 156 -17.60 14.93 2.74
C LYS A 156 -18.65 15.50 3.69
N GLN A 157 -18.69 15.07 4.95
CA GLN A 157 -19.71 15.47 5.92
C GLN A 157 -19.53 16.93 6.38
N SER A 158 -18.28 17.39 6.52
CA SER A 158 -17.94 18.77 6.87
C SER A 158 -18.47 19.80 5.86
N GLN A 159 -18.77 19.40 4.62
CA GLN A 159 -19.41 20.27 3.63
C GLN A 159 -20.94 20.33 3.75
N ILE A 160 -21.58 19.23 4.16
CA ILE A 160 -23.02 19.03 3.96
C ILE A 160 -23.84 19.55 5.15
N THR A 161 -23.33 19.48 6.39
CA THR A 161 -24.19 19.69 7.57
C THR A 161 -23.48 20.39 8.73
N GLN A 162 -24.03 21.50 9.23
CA GLN A 162 -23.57 22.16 10.46
C GLN A 162 -24.02 21.44 11.74
N THR A 163 -25.09 20.64 11.70
CA THR A 163 -25.74 20.05 12.89
C THR A 163 -25.05 18.80 13.44
N ARG A 164 -24.14 18.15 12.71
CA ARG A 164 -23.45 16.91 13.13
C ARG A 164 -21.98 17.12 13.52
N ARG A 165 -21.70 18.18 14.29
CA ARG A 165 -20.33 18.60 14.61
C ARG A 165 -19.52 17.52 15.35
N VAL A 166 -20.15 16.72 16.21
CA VAL A 166 -19.49 15.67 17.00
C VAL A 166 -19.06 14.48 16.13
N GLU A 167 -19.96 13.91 15.31
CA GLU A 167 -19.63 12.79 14.41
C GLU A 167 -18.50 13.17 13.43
N VAL A 168 -18.53 14.41 12.93
CA VAL A 168 -17.49 14.97 12.07
C VAL A 168 -16.15 15.01 12.82
N SER A 169 -16.09 15.57 14.02
CA SER A 169 -14.85 15.61 14.82
C SER A 169 -14.31 14.22 15.15
N LEU A 170 -15.19 13.25 15.44
CA LEU A 170 -14.79 11.86 15.71
C LEU A 170 -14.14 11.20 14.49
N MET A 171 -14.69 11.39 13.29
CA MET A 171 -14.10 10.84 12.05
C MET A 171 -12.71 11.41 11.78
N PHE A 172 -12.49 12.70 12.05
CA PHE A 172 -11.18 13.32 11.92
C PHE A 172 -10.19 12.77 12.96
N GLY A 173 -10.60 12.70 14.23
CA GLY A 173 -9.79 12.14 15.31
C GLY A 173 -9.41 10.67 15.07
N LEU A 174 -10.36 9.85 14.62
CA LEU A 174 -10.09 8.46 14.23
C LEU A 174 -9.15 8.36 13.03
N SER A 175 -9.26 9.28 12.07
CA SER A 175 -8.34 9.31 10.94
C SER A 175 -6.90 9.60 11.38
N LEU A 176 -6.71 10.58 12.27
CA LEU A 176 -5.39 10.89 12.85
C LEU A 176 -4.85 9.72 13.67
N LEU A 177 -5.67 9.13 14.54
CA LEU A 177 -5.29 7.97 15.34
C LEU A 177 -4.85 6.81 14.45
N CYS A 178 -5.65 6.46 13.43
CA CYS A 178 -5.28 5.41 12.48
C CYS A 178 -3.98 5.75 11.75
N PHE A 179 -3.74 7.03 11.41
CA PHE A 179 -2.49 7.39 10.76
C PHE A 179 -1.27 7.19 11.69
N VAL A 180 -1.39 7.56 12.96
CA VAL A 180 -0.36 7.28 13.97
C VAL A 180 -0.12 5.78 14.11
N LEU A 181 -1.16 4.96 14.17
CA LEU A 181 -1.02 3.50 14.23
C LEU A 181 -0.37 2.93 12.95
N ALA A 182 -0.65 3.51 11.79
CA ALA A 182 -0.02 3.14 10.54
C ALA A 182 1.49 3.45 10.57
N THR A 183 1.89 4.65 10.99
CA THR A 183 3.32 5.04 11.05
C THR A 183 4.11 4.26 12.10
N LEU A 184 3.48 3.94 13.25
CA LEU A 184 4.05 3.06 14.28
C LEU A 184 4.14 1.59 13.86
N SER A 185 3.37 1.18 12.84
CA SER A 185 3.50 -0.15 12.22
C SER A 185 4.61 -0.18 11.17
N LYS A 186 4.63 0.81 10.28
CA LYS A 186 5.69 0.99 9.28
C LYS A 186 5.83 2.47 8.90
N PRO A 187 7.02 3.07 9.05
CA PRO A 187 7.21 4.50 8.80
C PRO A 187 7.08 4.87 7.32
N SER A 188 7.18 3.95 6.37
CA SER A 188 7.05 4.27 4.94
C SER A 188 5.66 4.82 4.54
N VAL A 189 4.66 4.76 5.42
CA VAL A 189 3.33 5.33 5.17
C VAL A 189 3.25 6.86 5.36
N VAL A 190 4.36 7.52 5.72
CA VAL A 190 4.49 8.99 5.91
C VAL A 190 4.06 9.83 4.70
N MET A 191 3.85 9.21 3.53
CA MET A 191 3.35 9.88 2.33
C MET A 191 1.82 10.02 2.30
N LEU A 192 1.09 9.53 3.32
CA LEU A 192 -0.36 9.67 3.41
C LEU A 192 -0.88 11.12 3.27
N PRO A 193 -0.33 12.18 3.91
CA PRO A 193 -0.82 13.54 3.68
C PRO A 193 -0.80 13.97 2.21
N ALA A 194 0.24 13.57 1.46
CA ALA A 194 0.32 13.85 0.02
C ALA A 194 -0.77 13.08 -0.76
N VAL A 195 -1.05 11.83 -0.36
CA VAL A 195 -2.16 11.05 -0.92
C VAL A 195 -3.52 11.65 -0.57
N LEU A 196 -3.75 12.09 0.66
CA LEU A 196 -5.00 12.74 1.06
C LEU A 196 -5.21 14.06 0.30
N ALA A 197 -4.15 14.85 0.11
CA ALA A 197 -4.16 16.03 -0.74
C ALA A 197 -4.54 15.68 -2.19
N LEU A 198 -3.97 14.60 -2.73
CA LEU A 198 -4.30 14.09 -4.06
C LEU A 198 -5.78 13.64 -4.15
N CYS A 199 -6.32 13.00 -3.12
CA CYS A 199 -7.73 12.61 -3.02
C CYS A 199 -8.67 13.84 -2.95
N VAL A 200 -8.30 14.87 -2.20
CA VAL A 200 -9.03 16.15 -2.15
C VAL A 200 -9.03 16.80 -3.53
N TRP A 201 -7.87 16.89 -4.18
CA TRP A 201 -7.75 17.40 -5.53
C TRP A 201 -8.58 16.59 -6.53
N TRP A 202 -8.61 15.26 -6.41
CA TRP A 202 -9.42 14.41 -7.28
C TRP A 202 -10.91 14.74 -7.20
N ARG A 203 -11.43 14.93 -5.98
CA ARG A 203 -12.84 15.25 -5.73
C ARG A 203 -13.22 16.66 -6.14
N ARG A 204 -12.41 17.66 -5.79
CA ARG A 204 -12.76 19.09 -5.88
C ARG A 204 -11.99 19.88 -6.94
N ARG A 205 -10.97 19.29 -7.57
CA ARG A 205 -10.06 19.91 -8.56
C ARG A 205 -9.19 21.04 -8.03
N ARG A 206 -9.29 21.35 -6.74
CA ARG A 206 -8.54 22.40 -6.05
C ARG A 206 -8.40 22.03 -4.59
N ILE A 207 -7.33 22.51 -3.98
CA ILE A 207 -7.08 22.40 -2.54
C ILE A 207 -7.35 23.78 -1.95
N GLN A 208 -8.21 23.86 -0.94
CA GLN A 208 -8.54 25.11 -0.25
C GLN A 208 -7.71 25.25 1.04
N TRP A 209 -7.64 26.46 1.58
CA TRP A 209 -6.91 26.73 2.83
C TRP A 209 -7.35 25.84 4.00
N ARG A 210 -8.67 25.61 4.15
CA ARG A 210 -9.21 24.69 5.18
C ARG A 210 -8.66 23.26 5.04
N ASP A 211 -8.41 22.80 3.82
CA ASP A 211 -7.84 21.48 3.56
C ASP A 211 -6.38 21.45 3.96
N ALA A 212 -5.63 22.51 3.65
CA ALA A 212 -4.24 22.66 4.07
C ALA A 212 -4.12 22.65 5.61
N VAL A 213 -5.01 23.34 6.32
CA VAL A 213 -5.06 23.33 7.79
C VAL A 213 -5.33 21.92 8.33
N ALA A 214 -6.29 21.19 7.74
CA ALA A 214 -6.58 19.82 8.16
C ALA A 214 -5.42 18.85 7.87
N LEU A 215 -4.77 19.02 6.70
CA LEU A 215 -3.61 18.23 6.31
C LEU A 215 -2.37 18.55 7.13
N ALA A 216 -2.27 19.76 7.72
CA ALA A 216 -1.14 20.15 8.54
C ALA A 216 -0.92 19.19 9.73
N SER A 217 -1.98 18.69 10.34
CA SER A 217 -1.88 17.68 11.42
C SER A 217 -1.26 16.36 10.91
N PHE A 218 -1.62 15.92 9.70
CA PHE A 218 -1.02 14.73 9.07
C PHE A 218 0.44 14.99 8.66
N VAL A 219 0.75 16.17 8.16
CA VAL A 219 2.12 16.57 7.82
C VAL A 219 2.99 16.60 9.08
N ALA A 220 2.48 17.11 10.20
CA ALA A 220 3.20 17.11 11.48
C ALA A 220 3.52 15.68 11.95
N ILE A 221 2.54 14.76 11.93
CA ILE A 221 2.75 13.34 12.25
C ILE A 221 3.80 12.73 11.31
N SER A 222 3.73 13.04 10.01
CA SER A 222 4.66 12.53 9.00
C SER A 222 6.08 13.04 9.21
N ALA A 223 6.23 14.31 9.55
CA ALA A 223 7.52 14.95 9.82
C ALA A 223 8.17 14.35 11.07
N LEU A 224 7.40 14.16 12.15
CA LEU A 224 7.89 13.52 13.38
C LEU A 224 8.32 12.07 13.14
N ALA A 225 7.48 11.28 12.46
CA ALA A 225 7.79 9.89 12.14
C ALA A 225 9.02 9.77 11.20
N SER A 226 9.14 10.68 10.23
CA SER A 226 10.30 10.72 9.31
C SER A 226 11.58 11.11 10.04
N ALA A 227 11.54 12.14 10.89
CA ALA A 227 12.69 12.58 11.69
C ALA A 227 13.17 11.46 12.62
N TRP A 228 12.23 10.79 13.30
CA TRP A 228 12.54 9.63 14.13
C TRP A 228 13.18 8.50 13.33
N THR A 229 12.61 8.15 12.17
CA THR A 229 13.13 7.08 11.32
C THR A 229 14.54 7.40 10.80
N ILE A 230 14.82 8.63 10.40
CA ILE A 230 16.16 9.06 9.96
C ILE A 230 17.16 8.91 11.11
N TRP A 231 16.78 9.31 12.31
CA TRP A 231 17.62 9.16 13.49
C TRP A 231 17.87 7.68 13.82
N GLU A 232 16.83 6.84 13.83
CA GLU A 232 16.93 5.42 14.11
C GLU A 232 17.82 4.69 13.09
N GLN A 233 17.63 4.94 11.79
CA GLN A 233 18.42 4.31 10.74
C GLN A 233 19.90 4.69 10.80
N LYS A 234 20.19 5.95 11.14
CA LYS A 234 21.57 6.46 11.24
C LYS A 234 22.31 5.91 12.45
N PHE A 235 21.67 5.88 13.62
CA PHE A 235 22.35 5.60 14.89
C PHE A 235 22.19 4.14 15.36
N HIS A 236 21.11 3.45 15.00
CA HIS A 236 20.79 2.11 15.52
C HIS A 236 20.88 1.02 14.47
N ALA A 237 20.20 1.19 13.32
CA ALA A 237 20.29 0.22 12.22
C ALA A 237 21.68 0.19 11.55
N ARG A 238 22.56 1.14 11.91
CA ARG A 238 23.92 1.32 11.35
C ARG A 238 23.92 1.21 9.83
N ALA A 239 22.93 1.83 9.16
CA ALA A 239 22.86 1.95 7.71
C ALA A 239 23.91 2.97 7.20
N VAL A 240 25.16 2.73 7.59
CA VAL A 240 26.32 3.59 7.42
C VAL A 240 27.45 2.67 6.93
N GLY A 241 28.15 3.09 5.88
CA GLY A 241 29.21 2.31 5.25
C GLY A 241 29.11 2.32 3.73
N PRO A 242 30.06 1.67 3.02
CA PRO A 242 30.15 1.72 1.56
C PRO A 242 28.88 1.26 0.86
N ASP A 243 28.18 0.27 1.45
CA ASP A 243 26.94 -0.27 0.92
C ASP A 243 25.78 0.73 0.86
N TRP A 244 25.82 1.82 1.65
CA TRP A 244 24.79 2.86 1.72
C TRP A 244 25.30 4.26 1.31
N ALA A 245 26.54 4.33 0.81
CA ALA A 245 27.23 5.57 0.45
C ALA A 245 26.90 6.04 -0.97
N GLN A 246 25.66 5.81 -1.45
CA GLN A 246 25.28 6.25 -2.79
C GLN A 246 25.27 7.78 -2.88
N ASN A 247 25.93 8.32 -3.91
CA ASN A 247 25.91 9.74 -4.22
C ASN A 247 24.57 10.15 -4.85
N TRP A 248 24.30 11.46 -4.94
CA TRP A 248 23.04 11.97 -5.50
C TRP A 248 22.75 11.48 -6.93
N PRO A 249 23.73 11.48 -7.86
CA PRO A 249 23.56 10.88 -9.18
C PRO A 249 23.08 9.43 -9.16
N GLU A 250 23.70 8.57 -8.34
CA GLU A 250 23.32 7.17 -8.18
C GLU A 250 21.90 7.02 -7.65
N ARG A 251 21.50 7.85 -6.67
CA ARG A 251 20.15 7.84 -6.10
C ARG A 251 19.08 8.19 -7.15
N LEU A 252 19.37 9.14 -8.04
CA LEU A 252 18.47 9.47 -9.15
C LEU A 252 18.32 8.33 -10.15
N ILE A 253 19.42 7.64 -10.46
CA ILE A 253 19.42 6.45 -11.34
C ILE A 253 18.59 5.33 -10.70
N ILE A 254 18.80 5.06 -9.40
CA ILE A 254 18.01 4.06 -8.65
C ILE A 254 16.53 4.42 -8.69
N ALA A 255 16.16 5.66 -8.36
CA ALA A 255 14.77 6.12 -8.34
C ALA A 255 14.08 5.95 -9.70
N GLY A 256 14.75 6.39 -10.77
CA GLY A 256 14.26 6.20 -12.13
C GLY A 256 14.04 4.73 -12.46
N ARG A 257 15.07 3.88 -12.28
CA ARG A 257 14.97 2.45 -12.58
C ARG A 257 13.91 1.74 -11.74
N ALA A 258 13.77 2.08 -10.46
CA ALA A 258 12.81 1.48 -9.54
C ALA A 258 11.35 1.71 -9.96
N ILE A 259 11.01 2.94 -10.38
CA ILE A 259 9.65 3.28 -10.86
C ILE A 259 9.21 2.33 -11.98
N TRP A 260 10.06 2.14 -12.99
CA TRP A 260 9.78 1.29 -14.15
C TRP A 260 9.88 -0.20 -13.84
N PHE A 261 10.84 -0.60 -12.99
CA PHE A 261 10.97 -1.97 -12.54
C PHE A 261 9.68 -2.46 -11.88
N TYR A 262 9.14 -1.70 -10.93
CA TYR A 262 7.92 -2.06 -10.23
C TYR A 262 6.70 -2.03 -11.17
N LEU A 263 6.58 -1.05 -12.08
CA LEU A 263 5.51 -1.04 -13.09
C LEU A 263 5.58 -2.27 -13.98
N ALA A 264 6.78 -2.68 -14.38
CA ALA A 264 6.99 -3.89 -15.15
C ALA A 264 6.56 -5.13 -14.37
N LYS A 265 6.81 -5.22 -13.06
CA LYS A 265 6.35 -6.32 -12.20
C LYS A 265 4.84 -6.35 -11.98
N LEU A 266 4.16 -5.20 -12.03
CA LEU A 266 2.69 -5.14 -12.03
C LEU A 266 2.09 -5.60 -13.36
N PHE A 267 2.79 -5.37 -14.47
CA PHE A 267 2.32 -5.82 -15.78
C PHE A 267 2.66 -7.30 -16.05
N TRP A 268 3.85 -7.72 -15.64
CA TRP A 268 4.39 -9.06 -15.85
C TRP A 268 5.12 -9.54 -14.58
N PRO A 269 4.41 -10.23 -13.65
CA PRO A 269 4.95 -10.65 -12.38
C PRO A 269 5.84 -11.91 -12.51
N HIS A 270 6.88 -11.85 -13.35
CA HIS A 270 7.84 -12.94 -13.49
C HIS A 270 9.24 -12.41 -13.89
N PRO A 271 10.33 -12.97 -13.35
CA PRO A 271 10.35 -13.81 -12.14
C PRO A 271 10.10 -12.93 -10.90
N LEU A 272 9.34 -13.43 -9.91
CA LEU A 272 9.31 -12.84 -8.57
C LEU A 272 10.29 -13.62 -7.69
N ILE A 273 11.26 -12.93 -7.11
CA ILE A 273 12.31 -13.55 -6.29
C ILE A 273 12.51 -12.73 -5.03
N PHE A 274 12.85 -13.43 -3.94
CA PHE A 274 12.94 -12.81 -2.62
C PHE A 274 14.00 -11.68 -2.56
N ILE A 275 15.15 -11.89 -3.25
CA ILE A 275 16.23 -10.91 -3.38
C ILE A 275 16.62 -10.78 -4.85
N TYR A 276 16.41 -9.59 -5.40
CA TYR A 276 16.79 -9.28 -6.78
C TYR A 276 18.28 -8.96 -6.89
N PRO A 277 18.94 -9.29 -8.02
CA PRO A 277 20.31 -8.86 -8.28
C PRO A 277 20.48 -7.35 -8.10
N ARG A 278 21.48 -6.97 -7.31
CA ARG A 278 21.81 -5.57 -7.08
C ARG A 278 22.32 -4.93 -8.37
N TRP A 279 21.77 -3.78 -8.74
CA TRP A 279 22.13 -3.11 -9.99
C TRP A 279 23.52 -2.48 -9.93
N GLN A 280 24.24 -2.58 -11.04
CA GLN A 280 25.43 -1.77 -11.28
C GLN A 280 25.01 -0.36 -11.73
N LEU A 281 25.55 0.64 -11.05
CA LEU A 281 25.26 2.06 -11.29
C LEU A 281 26.46 2.67 -12.01
N GLN A 282 26.20 3.38 -13.10
CA GLN A 282 27.22 4.03 -13.92
C GLN A 282 26.85 5.51 -14.08
N PRO A 283 27.17 6.36 -13.08
CA PRO A 283 26.74 7.77 -13.07
C PRO A 283 27.31 8.61 -14.21
N SER A 284 28.42 8.18 -14.79
CA SER A 284 29.05 8.80 -15.96
C SER A 284 28.26 8.61 -17.26
N GLN A 285 27.33 7.65 -17.31
CA GLN A 285 26.53 7.40 -18.50
C GLN A 285 25.22 8.20 -18.47
N PHE A 286 25.03 9.09 -19.43
CA PHE A 286 23.82 9.91 -19.53
C PHE A 286 22.54 9.08 -19.73
N THR A 287 22.63 7.94 -20.42
CA THR A 287 21.49 7.02 -20.62
C THR A 287 20.96 6.44 -19.31
N ALA A 288 21.77 6.40 -18.26
CA ALA A 288 21.35 5.91 -16.94
C ALA A 288 20.27 6.80 -16.29
N TYR A 289 20.16 8.07 -16.68
CA TYR A 289 19.15 9.02 -16.19
C TYR A 289 17.88 9.05 -17.04
N LEU A 290 17.86 8.40 -18.21
CA LEU A 290 16.66 8.37 -19.06
C LEU A 290 15.41 7.86 -18.31
N PRO A 291 15.48 6.80 -17.48
CA PRO A 291 14.32 6.32 -16.73
C PRO A 291 13.70 7.38 -15.81
N VAL A 292 14.49 8.17 -15.08
CA VAL A 292 13.95 9.21 -14.18
C VAL A 292 13.37 10.38 -14.96
N LEU A 293 14.03 10.78 -16.06
CA LEU A 293 13.52 11.82 -16.95
C LEU A 293 12.17 11.42 -17.56
N LEU A 294 12.06 10.19 -18.07
CA LEU A 294 10.81 9.68 -18.64
C LEU A 294 9.69 9.59 -17.59
N ALA A 295 10.00 9.23 -16.35
CA ALA A 295 9.01 9.18 -15.27
C ALA A 295 8.46 10.59 -14.96
N VAL A 296 9.34 11.60 -14.86
CA VAL A 296 8.96 12.99 -14.60
C VAL A 296 8.16 13.56 -15.78
N MET A 297 8.69 13.42 -17.00
CA MET A 297 8.01 13.89 -18.22
C MET A 297 6.67 13.19 -18.42
N GLY A 298 6.58 11.90 -18.10
CA GLY A 298 5.34 11.14 -18.10
C GLY A 298 4.30 11.71 -17.15
N LEU A 299 4.66 11.96 -15.89
CA LEU A 299 3.74 12.59 -14.92
C LEU A 299 3.28 13.99 -15.35
N ILE A 300 4.19 14.81 -15.89
CA ILE A 300 3.86 16.14 -16.42
C ILE A 300 2.89 16.00 -17.59
N ALA A 301 3.16 15.10 -18.55
CA ALA A 301 2.26 14.87 -19.68
C ALA A 301 0.87 14.41 -19.21
N LEU A 302 0.80 13.49 -18.23
CA LEU A 302 -0.46 13.02 -17.66
C LEU A 302 -1.26 14.15 -16.99
N TRP A 303 -0.59 15.13 -16.35
CA TRP A 303 -1.25 16.28 -15.73
C TRP A 303 -2.01 17.14 -16.75
N PHE A 304 -1.44 17.31 -17.94
CA PHE A 304 -2.04 18.12 -19.01
C PHE A 304 -3.11 17.38 -19.82
N LEU A 305 -3.31 16.07 -19.60
CA LEU A 305 -4.36 15.33 -20.30
C LEU A 305 -5.76 15.83 -19.90
N PRO A 306 -6.61 16.22 -20.88
CA PRO A 306 -7.93 16.75 -20.58
C PRO A 306 -8.92 15.67 -20.14
N GLY A 307 -10.03 16.11 -19.55
CA GLY A 307 -11.17 15.26 -19.25
C GLY A 307 -10.98 14.32 -18.05
N LYS A 308 -12.01 13.51 -17.75
CA LYS A 308 -12.04 12.62 -16.58
C LYS A 308 -10.97 11.52 -16.63
N ALA A 309 -10.70 10.99 -17.83
CA ALA A 309 -9.73 9.91 -18.04
C ALA A 309 -8.29 10.38 -17.80
N GLY A 310 -7.90 11.55 -18.34
CA GLY A 310 -6.56 12.13 -18.14
C GLY A 310 -6.22 12.29 -16.65
N ARG A 311 -7.17 12.81 -15.86
CA ARG A 311 -6.98 12.93 -14.40
C ARG A 311 -6.88 11.60 -13.69
N ALA A 312 -7.60 10.58 -14.15
CA ALA A 312 -7.56 9.26 -13.53
C ALA A 312 -6.17 8.64 -13.74
N LEU A 313 -5.60 8.82 -14.95
CA LEU A 313 -4.23 8.46 -15.26
C LEU A 313 -3.23 9.22 -14.38
N PHE A 314 -3.36 10.56 -14.31
CA PHE A 314 -2.51 11.37 -13.44
C PHE A 314 -2.64 10.95 -11.97
N PHE A 315 -3.85 10.75 -11.45
CA PHE A 315 -4.07 10.34 -10.07
C PHE A 315 -3.37 9.00 -9.78
N ALA A 316 -3.55 8.00 -10.64
CA ALA A 316 -2.93 6.69 -10.46
C ALA A 316 -1.40 6.77 -10.53
N GLY A 317 -0.85 7.53 -11.49
CA GLY A 317 0.60 7.74 -11.62
C GLY A 317 1.20 8.53 -10.45
N ALA A 318 0.55 9.62 -10.04
CA ALA A 318 0.99 10.43 -8.91
C ALA A 318 0.90 9.63 -7.61
N TYR A 319 -0.20 8.91 -7.36
CA TYR A 319 -0.35 8.03 -6.20
C TYR A 319 0.78 6.99 -6.13
N TYR A 320 1.09 6.37 -7.27
CA TYR A 320 2.13 5.37 -7.40
C TYR A 320 3.52 5.93 -7.03
N VAL A 321 3.92 7.06 -7.63
CA VAL A 321 5.22 7.70 -7.34
C VAL A 321 5.29 8.23 -5.91
N ILE A 322 4.23 8.89 -5.43
CA ILE A 322 4.14 9.39 -4.05
C ILE A 322 4.30 8.24 -3.05
N SER A 323 3.62 7.13 -3.26
CA SER A 323 3.65 6.00 -2.34
C SER A 323 4.95 5.20 -2.41
N LEU A 324 5.65 5.21 -3.55
CA LEU A 324 6.99 4.65 -3.69
C LEU A 324 8.08 5.54 -3.11
N PHE A 325 7.86 6.84 -2.97
CA PHE A 325 8.90 7.81 -2.63
C PHE A 325 9.86 7.39 -1.48
N PRO A 326 9.38 6.83 -0.35
CA PRO A 326 10.26 6.43 0.76
C PRO A 326 11.23 5.30 0.42
N VAL A 327 10.94 4.52 -0.62
CA VAL A 327 11.71 3.34 -1.06
C VAL A 327 12.42 3.56 -2.41
N LEU A 328 12.34 4.76 -3.01
CA LEU A 328 12.93 5.04 -4.33
C LEU A 328 14.47 5.19 -4.35
N GLY A 329 15.16 5.04 -3.22
CA GLY A 329 16.62 5.22 -3.18
C GLY A 329 17.09 6.58 -2.66
N PHE A 330 16.18 7.53 -2.40
CA PHE A 330 16.54 8.84 -1.83
C PHE A 330 17.04 8.76 -0.39
N PHE A 331 16.58 7.76 0.36
CA PHE A 331 17.01 7.49 1.73
C PHE A 331 17.74 6.15 1.77
N SER A 332 18.74 6.03 2.64
CA SER A 332 19.41 4.75 2.86
C SER A 332 18.51 3.84 3.69
N VAL A 333 18.12 2.71 3.12
CA VAL A 333 17.37 1.64 3.79
C VAL A 333 18.30 0.45 3.96
N TYR A 334 18.27 -0.21 5.12
CA TYR A 334 19.16 -1.34 5.41
C TYR A 334 19.17 -2.41 4.30
N PHE A 335 18.00 -2.74 3.76
CA PHE A 335 17.83 -3.73 2.69
C PHE A 335 18.64 -3.43 1.40
N PHE A 336 19.01 -2.18 1.15
CA PHE A 336 19.79 -1.79 -0.04
C PHE A 336 21.20 -2.38 -0.10
N ARG A 337 21.68 -2.95 1.01
CA ARG A 337 22.85 -3.82 1.01
C ARG A 337 22.67 -5.06 0.11
N TYR A 338 21.45 -5.63 0.09
CA TYR A 338 21.11 -6.81 -0.70
C TYR A 338 20.61 -6.43 -2.09
N SER A 339 19.65 -5.52 -2.18
CA SER A 339 19.07 -5.08 -3.45
C SER A 339 18.40 -3.72 -3.33
N PHE A 340 18.38 -2.95 -4.42
CA PHE A 340 17.68 -1.66 -4.47
C PHE A 340 16.17 -1.78 -4.65
N VAL A 341 15.68 -2.99 -4.93
CA VAL A 341 14.25 -3.26 -5.15
C VAL A 341 13.80 -4.52 -4.43
N SER A 342 12.53 -4.55 -4.04
CA SER A 342 11.88 -5.71 -3.42
C SER A 342 10.37 -5.64 -3.65
N ASP A 343 9.71 -6.78 -3.86
CA ASP A 343 8.29 -6.78 -4.25
C ASP A 343 7.40 -6.20 -3.14
N HIS A 344 7.74 -6.43 -1.88
CA HIS A 344 7.01 -5.84 -0.75
C HIS A 344 7.09 -4.31 -0.68
N PHE A 345 8.09 -3.66 -1.31
CA PHE A 345 8.22 -2.20 -1.31
C PHE A 345 7.12 -1.49 -2.12
N GLN A 346 6.55 -2.14 -3.13
CA GLN A 346 5.48 -1.58 -3.97
C GLN A 346 4.07 -1.89 -3.46
N TYR A 347 3.95 -2.52 -2.28
CA TYR A 347 2.66 -3.01 -1.73
C TYR A 347 1.57 -1.93 -1.70
N LEU A 348 1.85 -0.73 -1.16
CA LEU A 348 0.89 0.38 -1.20
C LEU A 348 0.78 1.01 -2.59
N ALA A 349 1.92 1.29 -3.23
CA ALA A 349 1.97 2.03 -4.49
C ALA A 349 1.16 1.37 -5.62
N SER A 350 1.20 0.04 -5.69
CA SER A 350 0.50 -0.78 -6.68
C SER A 350 -1.02 -0.57 -6.72
N MET A 351 -1.65 -0.07 -5.65
CA MET A 351 -3.09 0.19 -5.63
C MET A 351 -3.53 1.17 -6.73
N GLY A 352 -2.72 2.19 -7.02
CA GLY A 352 -3.04 3.20 -8.03
C GLY A 352 -3.16 2.60 -9.44
N PRO A 353 -2.08 2.00 -9.99
CA PRO A 353 -2.10 1.37 -11.30
C PRO A 353 -3.15 0.26 -11.42
N LEU A 354 -3.29 -0.62 -10.41
CA LEU A 354 -4.25 -1.74 -10.46
C LEU A 354 -5.71 -1.26 -10.40
N ALA A 355 -6.01 -0.22 -9.61
CA ALA A 355 -7.33 0.40 -9.61
C ALA A 355 -7.65 1.09 -10.95
N LEU A 356 -6.64 1.71 -11.58
CA LEU A 356 -6.79 2.31 -12.91
C LEU A 356 -7.09 1.25 -13.98
N VAL A 357 -6.38 0.11 -13.98
CA VAL A 357 -6.65 -1.01 -14.90
C VAL A 357 -8.09 -1.52 -14.74
N ALA A 358 -8.55 -1.71 -13.50
CA ALA A 358 -9.93 -2.11 -13.24
C ALA A 358 -10.96 -1.07 -13.74
N ALA A 359 -10.68 0.22 -13.55
CA ALA A 359 -11.54 1.29 -14.01
C ALA A 359 -11.59 1.39 -15.53
N ALA A 360 -10.44 1.28 -16.20
CA ALA A 360 -10.34 1.27 -17.66
C ALA A 360 -11.06 0.06 -18.27
N GLY A 361 -10.84 -1.14 -17.72
CA GLY A 361 -11.56 -2.34 -18.15
C GLY A 361 -13.07 -2.18 -18.01
N SER A 362 -13.54 -1.72 -16.83
CA SER A 362 -14.96 -1.48 -16.58
C SER A 362 -15.58 -0.46 -17.55
N GLU A 363 -14.83 0.57 -17.95
CA GLU A 363 -15.29 1.58 -18.90
C GLU A 363 -15.30 1.07 -20.34
N GLY A 364 -14.24 0.38 -20.77
CA GLY A 364 -14.12 -0.18 -22.12
C GLY A 364 -15.26 -1.15 -22.42
N PHE A 365 -15.61 -2.00 -21.46
CA PHE A 365 -16.76 -2.89 -21.60
C PHE A 365 -18.08 -2.15 -21.75
N ASN A 366 -18.29 -1.04 -21.03
CA ASN A 366 -19.52 -0.25 -21.17
C ASN A 366 -19.64 0.43 -22.54
N ARG A 367 -18.52 0.81 -23.17
CA ARG A 367 -18.51 1.40 -24.52
C ARG A 367 -18.73 0.37 -25.63
N LEU A 368 -18.26 -0.86 -25.45
CA LEU A 368 -18.49 -1.97 -26.37
C LEU A 368 -19.93 -2.55 -26.28
N GLY A 369 -20.70 -2.17 -25.26
CA GLY A 369 -22.09 -2.58 -25.06
C GLY A 369 -23.10 -1.66 -25.75
N VAL A 370 -23.09 -1.61 -27.08
CA VAL A 370 -24.19 -1.09 -27.90
C VAL A 370 -24.90 -2.28 -28.56
N ALA A 371 -25.88 -2.84 -27.86
CA ALA A 371 -27.04 -3.59 -28.37
C ALA A 371 -27.82 -4.16 -27.16
N GLU A 372 -28.99 -3.60 -26.87
CA GLU A 372 -29.85 -3.98 -25.73
C GLU A 372 -30.33 -5.45 -25.77
N SER A 373 -30.15 -6.19 -26.87
CA SER A 373 -30.58 -7.59 -27.01
C SER A 373 -29.61 -8.65 -26.47
N LEU A 374 -28.33 -8.32 -26.20
CA LEU A 374 -27.29 -9.26 -25.75
C LEU A 374 -26.87 -9.11 -24.27
N GLY A 375 -27.57 -8.25 -23.52
CA GLY A 375 -27.12 -7.73 -22.21
C GLY A 375 -26.82 -8.76 -21.12
N ARG A 376 -27.50 -9.93 -21.10
CA ARG A 376 -27.22 -10.98 -20.10
C ARG A 376 -25.96 -11.78 -20.44
N SER A 377 -25.79 -12.22 -21.68
CA SER A 377 -24.63 -13.02 -22.11
C SER A 377 -23.32 -12.24 -21.99
N LEU A 378 -23.33 -10.95 -22.32
CA LEU A 378 -22.18 -10.05 -22.12
C LEU A 378 -21.85 -9.82 -20.64
N ALA A 379 -22.85 -9.78 -19.75
CA ALA A 379 -22.61 -9.67 -18.31
C ALA A 379 -21.97 -10.96 -17.75
N PHE A 380 -22.42 -12.15 -18.19
CA PHE A 380 -21.78 -13.41 -17.83
C PHE A 380 -20.35 -13.51 -18.35
N LEU A 381 -20.08 -13.05 -19.57
CA LEU A 381 -18.74 -13.06 -20.17
C LEU A 381 -17.78 -12.11 -19.45
N ARG A 382 -18.26 -10.94 -19.01
CA ARG A 382 -17.51 -10.00 -18.16
C ARG A 382 -17.14 -10.61 -16.80
N VAL A 383 -18.12 -11.20 -16.12
CA VAL A 383 -17.89 -11.87 -14.83
C VAL A 383 -16.92 -13.03 -15.02
N GLY A 384 -17.13 -13.86 -16.04
CA GLY A 384 -16.25 -14.98 -16.39
C GLY A 384 -14.81 -14.54 -16.63
N LEU A 385 -14.58 -13.51 -17.46
CA LEU A 385 -13.22 -13.00 -17.72
C LEU A 385 -12.58 -12.42 -16.46
N CYS A 386 -13.32 -11.64 -15.67
CA CYS A 386 -12.78 -11.12 -14.39
C CYS A 386 -12.44 -12.26 -13.44
N THR A 387 -13.30 -13.27 -13.33
CA THR A 387 -13.05 -14.46 -12.51
C THR A 387 -11.82 -15.21 -13.00
N VAL A 388 -11.65 -15.42 -14.31
CA VAL A 388 -10.46 -16.08 -14.87
C VAL A 388 -9.19 -15.28 -14.56
N VAL A 389 -9.19 -13.96 -14.75
CA VAL A 389 -8.03 -13.12 -14.40
C VAL A 389 -7.71 -13.21 -12.90
N LEU A 390 -8.72 -13.14 -12.03
CA LEU A 390 -8.52 -13.24 -10.59
C LEU A 390 -8.03 -14.62 -10.16
N LEU A 391 -8.52 -15.70 -10.80
CA LEU A 391 -8.03 -17.06 -10.58
C LEU A 391 -6.60 -17.23 -11.06
N LEU A 392 -6.27 -16.72 -12.26
CA LEU A 392 -4.91 -16.77 -12.79
C LEU A 392 -3.93 -16.01 -11.88
N LEU A 393 -4.28 -14.81 -11.43
CA LEU A 393 -3.47 -14.07 -10.46
C LEU A 393 -3.33 -14.82 -9.13
N GLY A 394 -4.42 -15.42 -8.63
CA GLY A 394 -4.41 -16.25 -7.43
C GLY A 394 -3.55 -17.52 -7.57
N ILE A 395 -3.49 -18.12 -8.76
CA ILE A 395 -2.63 -19.29 -9.05
C ILE A 395 -1.16 -18.83 -9.18
N LEU A 396 -0.90 -17.75 -9.90
CA LEU A 396 0.46 -17.19 -10.10
C LEU A 396 1.06 -16.59 -8.83
N THR A 397 0.28 -16.48 -7.75
CA THR A 397 0.73 -16.12 -6.40
C THR A 397 1.71 -17.17 -5.82
N TRP A 398 1.76 -18.39 -6.38
CA TRP A 398 2.56 -19.50 -5.86
C TRP A 398 3.59 -20.05 -6.85
#